data_AF-A0A445DLX2-F1
#
_entry.id   AF-A0A445DLX2-F1
#
_cell.length_a   1.000
_cell.length_b   1.000
_cell.length_c   1.000
_cell.angle_alpha   90.00
_cell.angle_beta   90.00
_cell.angle_gamma   90.00
#
_symmetry.space_group_name_H-M   'P 1'
#
loop_
_entity.id
_entity.type
_entity.pdbx_description
1 polymer ?
#
loop_
_entity_poly.entity_id
_entity_poly.type
_entity_poly.pdbx_seq_one_letter_code
_entity_poly.pdbx_strand_id
1 'polypeptide(L)'
;MLPHQDAASLAVAILKKNPRGKIFLGCDNHPLSRQEMMDLVNASGKFSKKFDKFTGTNDPLGKRLNNTRTCHEVGWEPKYSSFAHFLDTM
;
A
#
# COMPACT_ATOMS: atom_id res chain seq x y z
N MET A 1 -1.41 -1.64 0.35
CA MET A 1 -0.76 -0.72 1.32
C MET A 1 -0.43 0.59 0.60
N LEU A 2 0.04 1.67 1.26
CA LEU A 2 0.61 2.84 0.57
C LEU A 2 1.78 3.40 1.37
N PRO A 3 3.03 3.36 0.87
CA PRO A 3 4.17 3.99 1.52
C PRO A 3 4.00 5.51 1.68
N HIS A 4 4.62 6.10 2.70
CA HIS A 4 4.54 7.54 2.98
C HIS A 4 4.97 8.40 1.78
N GLN A 5 6.01 7.99 1.04
CA GLN A 5 6.49 8.69 -0.15
C GLN A 5 5.43 8.71 -1.26
N ASP A 6 4.72 7.59 -1.46
CA ASP A 6 3.64 7.51 -2.44
C ASP A 6 2.45 8.34 -2.01
N ALA A 7 2.07 8.32 -0.73
CA ALA A 7 1.01 9.18 -0.19
C ALA A 7 1.30 10.67 -0.41
N ALA A 8 2.53 11.11 -0.16
CA ALA A 8 2.95 12.49 -0.39
C ALA A 8 2.91 12.87 -1.88
N SER A 9 3.44 12.01 -2.77
CA SER A 9 3.43 12.27 -4.21
C SER A 9 2.03 12.28 -4.81
N LEU A 10 1.13 11.41 -4.33
CA LEU A 10 -0.28 11.40 -4.71
C LEU A 10 -0.97 12.71 -4.30
N ALA A 11 -0.73 13.18 -3.08
CA ALA A 11 -1.29 14.45 -2.61
C ALA A 11 -0.86 15.62 -3.50
N VAL A 12 0.41 15.67 -3.90
CA VAL A 12 0.92 16.69 -4.85
C VAL A 12 0.22 16.56 -6.21
N ALA A 13 0.04 15.35 -6.74
CA ALA A 13 -0.65 15.13 -8.00
C ALA A 13 -2.12 15.60 -7.95
N ILE A 14 -2.83 15.30 -6.86
CA ILE A 14 -4.20 15.78 -6.61
C ILE A 14 -4.24 17.32 -6.55
N LEU A 15 -3.35 17.94 -5.77
CA LEU A 15 -3.32 19.40 -5.62
C LEU A 15 -3.07 20.12 -6.94
N LYS A 16 -2.21 19.58 -7.81
CA LYS A 16 -1.96 20.13 -9.16
C LYS A 16 -3.20 20.12 -10.06
N LYS A 17 -4.16 19.22 -9.83
CA LYS A 17 -5.44 19.18 -10.56
C LYS A 17 -6.49 20.13 -9.96
N ASN A 18 -6.27 20.63 -8.74
CA ASN A 18 -7.19 21.49 -7.98
C ASN A 18 -8.68 21.02 -7.95
N PRO A 19 -8.95 19.74 -7.63
CA PRO A 19 -10.32 19.22 -7.61
C PRO A 19 -11.10 19.72 -6.38
N ARG A 20 -12.42 19.94 -6.55
CA ARG A 20 -13.33 20.35 -5.48
C ARG A 20 -14.36 19.24 -5.21
N GLY A 21 -14.57 18.89 -3.94
CA GLY A 21 -15.60 17.93 -3.53
C GLY A 21 -15.39 16.50 -4.07
N LYS A 22 -14.14 16.10 -4.33
CA LYS A 22 -13.79 14.76 -4.84
C LYS A 22 -13.09 13.93 -3.78
N ILE A 23 -13.30 12.61 -3.85
CA ILE A 23 -12.64 11.61 -3.00
C ILE A 23 -11.71 10.79 -3.87
N PHE A 24 -10.45 10.72 -3.46
CA PHE A 24 -9.40 9.92 -4.09
C PHE A 24 -8.97 8.82 -3.13
N LEU A 25 -8.67 7.65 -3.68
CA LEU A 25 -8.22 6.48 -2.92
C LEU A 25 -6.78 6.16 -3.31
N GLY A 26 -5.88 6.13 -2.32
CA GLY A 26 -4.48 5.74 -2.52
C GLY A 26 -4.21 4.34 -1.98
N CYS A 27 -3.68 3.46 -2.81
CA CYS A 27 -3.12 2.15 -2.45
C CYS A 27 -2.12 1.69 -3.53
N ASP A 28 -1.48 0.54 -3.32
CA ASP A 28 -0.58 -0.13 -4.27
C ASP A 28 -1.28 -1.14 -5.19
N ASN A 29 -2.61 -1.30 -5.11
CA ASN A 29 -3.41 -2.33 -5.79
C ASN A 29 -3.03 -3.80 -5.52
N HIS A 30 -2.17 -4.07 -4.54
CA HIS A 30 -1.75 -5.42 -4.15
C HIS A 30 -2.29 -5.72 -2.75
N PRO A 31 -3.57 -6.15 -2.64
CA PRO A 31 -4.15 -6.50 -1.36
C PRO A 31 -3.37 -7.67 -0.75
N LEU A 32 -3.06 -7.56 0.54
CA LEU A 32 -2.40 -8.58 1.32
C LEU A 32 -3.17 -8.78 2.61
N SER A 33 -3.29 -10.02 3.05
CA SER A 33 -3.64 -10.33 4.42
C SER A 33 -2.49 -9.93 5.36
N ARG A 34 -2.80 -9.83 6.65
CA ARG A 34 -1.79 -9.61 7.69
C ARG A 34 -0.74 -10.73 7.74
N GLN A 35 -1.13 -11.98 7.44
CA GLN A 35 -0.21 -13.11 7.41
C GLN A 35 0.76 -13.00 6.24
N GLU A 36 0.25 -12.82 5.02
CA GLU A 36 1.09 -12.65 3.82
C GLU A 36 2.06 -11.46 3.97
N MET A 37 1.62 -10.38 4.62
CA MET A 37 2.49 -9.24 4.92
C MET A 37 3.68 -9.65 5.81
N MET A 38 3.43 -10.40 6.89
CA MET A 38 4.51 -10.85 7.78
C MET A 38 5.38 -11.94 7.14
N ASP A 39 4.82 -12.77 6.28
CA ASP A 39 5.58 -13.77 5.51
C ASP A 39 6.57 -13.08 4.56
N LEU A 40 6.15 -12.01 3.87
CA LEU A 40 7.03 -11.17 3.04
C LEU A 40 8.12 -10.48 3.88
N VAL A 41 7.79 -9.97 5.06
CA VAL A 41 8.76 -9.37 5.99
C VAL A 41 9.81 -10.40 6.41
N ASN A 42 9.38 -11.60 6.82
CA ASN A 42 10.29 -12.68 7.21
C ASN A 42 11.18 -13.13 6.05
N ALA A 43 10.62 -13.26 4.84
CA ALA A 43 11.34 -13.64 3.64
C ALA A 43 12.35 -12.60 3.18
N SER A 44 12.10 -11.31 3.43
CA SER A 44 12.98 -10.21 3.01
C SER A 44 14.35 -10.21 3.68
N GLY A 45 14.47 -10.83 4.87
CA GLY A 45 15.71 -10.83 5.65
C GLY A 45 16.15 -9.45 6.17
N LYS A 46 15.34 -8.39 5.96
CA LYS A 46 15.67 -7.01 6.37
C LYS A 46 15.63 -6.81 7.88
N PHE A 47 15.01 -7.72 8.62
CA PHE A 47 14.81 -7.62 10.07
C PHE A 47 15.40 -8.84 10.79
N SER A 48 16.10 -8.59 11.90
CA SER A 48 16.75 -9.64 12.69
C SER A 48 15.78 -10.51 13.49
N LYS A 49 14.63 -9.94 13.88
CA LYS A 49 13.57 -10.67 14.58
C LYS A 49 12.65 -11.31 13.55
N LYS A 50 12.35 -12.59 13.74
CA LYS A 50 11.33 -13.30 12.97
C LYS A 50 9.98 -13.16 13.64
N PHE A 51 8.97 -12.92 12.81
CA PHE A 51 7.59 -13.05 13.22
C PHE A 51 7.24 -14.52 13.39
N ASP A 52 6.63 -14.88 14.53
CA ASP A 52 6.14 -16.22 14.82
C ASP A 52 4.71 -16.40 14.27
N LYS A 53 3.72 -15.83 14.94
CA LYS A 53 2.31 -15.89 14.52
C LYS A 53 1.44 -14.81 15.15
N PHE A 54 0.28 -14.55 14.54
CA PHE A 54 -0.79 -13.78 15.17
C PHE A 54 -1.47 -14.59 16.27
N THR A 55 -1.90 -13.94 17.34
CA THR A 55 -2.61 -14.58 18.46
C THR A 55 -4.11 -14.77 18.20
N GLY A 56 -4.68 -14.07 17.21
CA GLY A 56 -6.07 -14.22 16.76
C GLY A 56 -6.13 -14.68 15.31
N THR A 57 -7.10 -15.54 14.97
CA THR A 57 -7.25 -16.12 13.63
C THR A 57 -8.64 -15.94 13.02
N ASN A 58 -9.63 -15.48 13.80
CA ASN A 58 -11.04 -15.50 13.42
C ASN A 58 -11.60 -14.11 13.06
N ASP A 59 -10.72 -13.15 12.75
CA ASP A 59 -11.13 -11.80 12.38
C ASP A 59 -11.70 -11.79 10.95
N PRO A 60 -12.67 -10.92 10.64
CA PRO A 60 -13.17 -10.76 9.28
C PRO A 60 -12.05 -10.39 8.30
N LEU A 61 -12.15 -10.90 7.06
CA LEU A 61 -11.29 -10.45 5.98
C LEU A 61 -11.44 -8.94 5.77
N GLY A 62 -10.30 -8.26 5.66
CA GLY A 62 -10.24 -6.82 5.41
C GLY A 62 -10.81 -6.43 4.04
N LYS A 63 -10.84 -5.12 3.77
CA LYS A 63 -11.33 -4.59 2.49
C LYS A 63 -10.26 -4.70 1.41
N ARG A 64 -10.65 -5.18 0.21
CA ARG A 64 -9.84 -5.05 -1.01
C ARG A 64 -10.09 -3.69 -1.64
N LEU A 65 -9.01 -2.96 -1.92
CA LEU A 65 -9.04 -1.60 -2.44
C LEU A 65 -8.37 -1.53 -3.81
N ASN A 66 -8.79 -0.58 -4.65
CA ASN A 66 -8.25 -0.33 -5.98
C ASN A 66 -8.18 1.19 -6.23
N ASN A 67 -7.04 1.69 -6.72
CA ASN A 67 -6.81 3.11 -7.01
C ASN A 67 -6.84 3.47 -8.52
N THR A 68 -7.19 2.54 -9.42
CA THR A 68 -7.10 2.73 -10.88
C THR A 68 -7.81 4.01 -11.33
N ARG A 69 -8.98 4.33 -10.74
CA ARG A 69 -9.70 5.59 -11.01
C ARG A 69 -8.86 6.82 -10.62
N THR A 70 -8.27 6.81 -9.43
CA THR A 70 -7.43 7.91 -8.94
C THR A 70 -6.21 8.10 -9.84
N CYS A 71 -5.51 7.02 -10.18
CA CYS A 71 -4.35 7.08 -11.08
C CYS A 71 -4.69 7.73 -12.42
N HIS A 72 -5.79 7.31 -13.03
CA HIS A 72 -6.25 7.87 -14.31
C HIS A 72 -6.67 9.34 -14.19
N GLU A 73 -7.44 9.71 -13.18
CA GLU A 73 -7.93 11.09 -12.99
C GLU A 73 -6.79 12.10 -12.74
N VAL A 74 -5.79 11.72 -11.95
CA VAL A 74 -4.71 12.64 -11.57
C VAL A 74 -3.43 12.46 -12.40
N GLY A 75 -3.34 11.42 -13.23
CA GLY A 75 -2.14 11.10 -14.00
C GLY A 75 -0.97 10.70 -13.10
N TRP A 76 -1.23 9.85 -12.12
CA TRP A 76 -0.27 9.44 -11.08
C TRP A 76 -0.20 7.93 -10.99
N GLU A 77 0.98 7.40 -10.66
CA GLU A 77 1.20 6.00 -10.32
C GLU A 77 2.10 5.90 -9.08
N PRO A 78 1.94 4.87 -8.23
CA PRO A 78 2.82 4.68 -7.10
C PRO A 78 4.24 4.37 -7.56
N LYS A 79 5.23 4.95 -6.88
CA LYS A 79 6.65 4.60 -7.05
C LYS A 79 6.89 3.14 -6.69
N TYR A 80 6.20 2.64 -5.66
CA TYR A 80 6.30 1.25 -5.26
C TYR A 80 5.10 0.47 -5.74
N SER A 81 5.31 -0.44 -6.69
CA SER A 81 4.24 -1.25 -7.28
C SER A 81 3.53 -2.15 -6.27
N SER A 82 4.21 -2.59 -5.20
CA SER A 82 3.63 -3.44 -4.15
C SER A 82 4.40 -3.28 -2.83
N PHE A 83 3.86 -3.84 -1.75
CA PHE A 83 4.59 -3.93 -0.48
C PHE A 83 5.92 -4.69 -0.62
N ALA A 84 5.96 -5.78 -1.39
CA ALA A 84 7.19 -6.54 -1.61
C ALA A 84 8.26 -5.68 -2.31
N HIS A 85 7.88 -4.95 -3.36
CA HIS A 85 8.80 -4.03 -4.04
C HIS A 85 9.29 -2.92 -3.10
N PHE A 86 8.43 -2.42 -2.21
CA PHE A 86 8.86 -1.49 -1.16
C PHE A 86 9.89 -2.13 -0.21
N LEU A 87 9.66 -3.35 0.27
CA LEU A 87 10.60 -4.07 1.14
C LEU A 87 11.98 -4.25 0.49
N ASP A 88 12.04 -4.58 -0.80
CA ASP A 88 13.29 -4.79 -1.52
C ASP A 88 14.17 -3.53 -1.54
N THR A 89 13.52 -2.36 -1.57
CA THR A 89 14.18 -1.04 -1.63
C THR A 89 14.54 -0.44 -0.26
N MET A 90 14.21 -1.10 0.85
CA MET A 90 14.58 -0.66 2.20
C MET A 90 16.04 -0.95 2.57
#